data_AF-A0A1G1NEJ1-F1
#
_entry.id   AF-A0A1G1NEJ1-F1
#
_cell.length_a   1.000
_cell.length_b   1.000
_cell.length_c   1.000
_cell.angle_alpha   90.00
_cell.angle_beta   90.00
_cell.angle_gamma   90.00
#
_symmetry.space_group_name_H-M   'P 1'
#
loop_
_entity.id
_entity.type
_entity.pdbx_description
1 polymer ?
#
loop_
_entity_poly.entity_id
_entity_poly.type
_entity_poly.pdbx_seq_one_letter_code
_entity_poly.pdbx_strand_id
1 'polypeptide(L)'
;MKFELEEYHRGITNEELIAELKRISLKLNKTALNRTDNDEHGKYGTTTYIRRFGSWFNALEKAGLEKTRTPMNLPEEELFKNLEAIWIKLGRQPRYAEVQKPLSKYHVGTYENRFGTWRKALERFVKYVNDEQNVSSEEAIKALKVEPVTKHKTARSINWRLRFLVMRRDNFKCKKCGRSPATDQSIILHVDHAKAWANGGETVLENLQTLCSICNIGKSNSE
;
A
#
# COMPACT_ATOMS: atom_id res chain seq x y z
N MET A 1 -62.22 -12.61 8.90
CA MET A 1 -60.84 -13.07 8.64
C MET A 1 -60.85 -13.75 7.29
N LYS A 2 -60.18 -13.19 6.27
CA LYS A 2 -60.05 -13.82 4.96
C LYS A 2 -58.78 -14.67 4.99
N PHE A 3 -58.91 -15.96 4.71
CA PHE A 3 -57.79 -16.87 4.57
C PHE A 3 -57.48 -16.96 3.08
N GLU A 4 -56.30 -16.48 2.69
CA GLU A 4 -55.81 -16.55 1.31
C GLU A 4 -54.64 -17.52 1.28
N LEU A 5 -54.60 -18.37 0.24
CA LEU A 5 -53.53 -19.34 0.04
C LEU A 5 -52.34 -18.60 -0.59
N GLU A 6 -51.16 -18.72 0.01
CA GLU A 6 -49.93 -18.21 -0.60
C GLU A 6 -49.63 -18.94 -1.92
N GLU A 7 -49.12 -18.21 -2.91
CA GLU A 7 -48.77 -18.77 -4.21
C GLU A 7 -47.70 -19.86 -4.07
N TYR A 8 -47.96 -21.04 -4.65
CA TYR A 8 -47.04 -22.17 -4.60
C TYR A 8 -45.89 -22.00 -5.60
N HIS A 9 -44.74 -21.52 -5.13
CA HIS A 9 -43.59 -21.17 -5.97
C HIS A 9 -42.67 -22.33 -6.38
N ARG A 10 -43.16 -23.57 -6.49
CA ARG A 10 -42.32 -24.73 -6.82
C ARG A 10 -42.05 -24.80 -8.32
N GLY A 11 -40.78 -25.00 -8.68
CA GLY A 11 -40.37 -25.16 -10.09
C GLY A 11 -39.88 -23.88 -10.77
N ILE A 12 -39.67 -22.79 -10.01
CA ILE A 12 -39.19 -21.52 -10.53
C ILE A 12 -37.89 -21.68 -11.36
N THR A 13 -37.86 -21.01 -12.50
CA THR A 13 -36.72 -21.01 -13.41
C THR A 13 -35.60 -20.10 -12.90
N ASN A 14 -34.39 -20.27 -13.44
CA ASN A 14 -33.27 -19.42 -13.04
C ASN A 14 -33.45 -17.99 -13.57
N GLU A 15 -34.10 -17.84 -14.72
CA GLU A 15 -34.43 -16.59 -15.39
C GLU A 15 -35.39 -15.75 -14.54
N GLU A 16 -36.43 -16.38 -13.98
CA GLU A 16 -37.39 -15.71 -13.10
C GLU A 16 -36.76 -15.26 -11.78
N LEU A 17 -35.88 -16.07 -11.19
CA LEU A 17 -35.10 -15.67 -10.02
C LEU A 17 -34.23 -14.44 -10.32
N ILE A 18 -33.56 -14.42 -11.47
CA ILE A 18 -32.76 -13.27 -11.90
C ILE A 18 -33.62 -12.01 -12.13
N ALA A 19 -34.79 -12.18 -12.77
CA ALA A 19 -35.73 -11.08 -13.00
C ALA A 19 -36.24 -10.49 -11.68
N GLU A 20 -36.48 -11.33 -10.67
CA GLU A 20 -36.89 -10.89 -9.35
C GLU A 20 -35.82 -10.04 -8.66
N LEU A 21 -34.53 -10.44 -8.72
CA LEU A 21 -33.44 -9.61 -8.19
C LEU A 21 -33.35 -8.25 -8.89
N LYS A 22 -33.52 -8.21 -10.22
CA LYS A 22 -33.55 -6.94 -10.98
C LYS A 22 -34.74 -6.07 -10.56
N ARG A 23 -35.91 -6.67 -10.33
CA ARG A 23 -37.11 -5.97 -9.84
C ARG A 23 -36.87 -5.34 -8.46
N ILE A 24 -36.25 -6.07 -7.54
CA ILE A 24 -35.91 -5.55 -6.19
C ILE A 24 -34.91 -4.40 -6.29
N SER A 25 -33.88 -4.54 -7.14
CA SER A 25 -32.88 -3.48 -7.38
C SER A 25 -33.51 -2.20 -7.92
N LEU A 26 -34.40 -2.31 -8.92
CA LEU A 26 -35.15 -1.17 -9.45
C LEU A 26 -36.07 -0.54 -8.40
N LYS A 27 -36.75 -1.36 -7.60
CA LYS A 27 -37.66 -0.88 -6.54
C LYS A 27 -36.91 -0.09 -5.46
N LEU A 28 -35.72 -0.53 -5.06
CA LEU A 28 -34.91 0.12 -4.03
C LEU A 28 -33.97 1.18 -4.58
N ASN A 29 -33.89 1.32 -5.90
CA ASN A 29 -32.92 2.16 -6.60
C ASN A 29 -31.46 1.89 -6.14
N LYS A 30 -31.13 0.61 -5.94
CA LYS A 30 -29.79 0.16 -5.49
C LYS A 30 -29.11 -0.65 -6.58
N THR A 31 -27.84 -0.35 -6.86
CA THR A 31 -27.00 -1.13 -7.78
C THR A 31 -26.51 -2.45 -7.15
N ALA A 32 -26.48 -2.52 -5.82
CA ALA A 32 -26.10 -3.70 -5.04
C ALA A 32 -27.18 -4.06 -4.01
N LEU A 33 -27.57 -5.34 -3.94
CA LEU A 33 -28.56 -5.84 -2.98
C LEU A 33 -27.90 -6.72 -1.92
N ASN A 34 -28.17 -6.45 -0.65
CA ASN A 34 -27.80 -7.34 0.44
C ASN A 34 -28.91 -8.41 0.66
N ARG A 35 -28.63 -9.37 1.55
CA ARG A 35 -29.57 -10.47 1.84
C ARG A 35 -30.85 -9.95 2.51
N THR A 36 -30.72 -8.94 3.37
CA THR A 36 -31.85 -8.28 4.05
C THR A 36 -32.79 -7.61 3.04
N ASP A 37 -32.24 -6.93 2.02
CA ASP A 37 -33.04 -6.32 0.95
C ASP A 37 -33.92 -7.35 0.24
N ASN A 38 -33.41 -8.58 0.03
CA ASN A 38 -34.17 -9.66 -0.58
C ASN A 38 -35.16 -10.31 0.39
N ASP A 39 -34.78 -10.52 1.64
CA ASP A 39 -35.66 -11.14 2.62
C ASP A 39 -36.84 -10.21 2.99
N GLU A 40 -36.69 -8.88 2.86
CA GLU A 40 -37.76 -7.89 3.10
C GLU A 40 -38.64 -7.58 1.88
N HIS A 41 -38.13 -7.76 0.66
CA HIS A 41 -38.83 -7.31 -0.57
C HIS A 41 -38.97 -8.35 -1.67
N GLY A 42 -38.29 -9.48 -1.53
CA GLY A 42 -38.28 -10.57 -2.50
C GLY A 42 -39.37 -11.59 -2.22
N LYS A 43 -39.92 -12.13 -3.30
CA LYS A 43 -40.88 -13.25 -3.24
C LYS A 43 -40.21 -14.58 -2.84
N TYR A 44 -38.90 -14.67 -3.02
CA TYR A 44 -38.13 -15.89 -2.76
C TYR A 44 -37.07 -15.64 -1.70
N GLY A 45 -36.96 -16.55 -0.74
CA GLY A 45 -35.94 -16.45 0.30
C GLY A 45 -34.51 -16.55 -0.25
N THR A 46 -33.57 -15.92 0.44
CA THR A 46 -32.15 -15.88 0.04
C THR A 46 -31.53 -17.28 -0.17
N THR A 47 -32.01 -18.29 0.56
CA THR A 47 -31.56 -19.69 0.44
C THR A 47 -31.84 -20.30 -0.92
N THR A 48 -32.93 -19.91 -1.59
CA THR A 48 -33.28 -20.39 -2.94
C THR A 48 -32.21 -20.00 -3.95
N TYR A 49 -31.76 -18.74 -3.90
CA TYR A 49 -30.70 -18.24 -4.77
C TYR A 49 -29.36 -18.94 -4.51
N ILE A 50 -28.99 -19.13 -3.24
CA ILE A 50 -27.76 -19.84 -2.87
C ILE A 50 -27.79 -21.28 -3.39
N ARG A 51 -28.90 -21.99 -3.25
CA ARG A 51 -29.02 -23.38 -3.74
C ARG A 51 -28.94 -23.48 -5.26
N ARG A 52 -29.48 -22.51 -6.00
CA ARG A 52 -29.51 -22.53 -7.48
C ARG A 52 -28.23 -22.00 -8.13
N PHE A 53 -27.61 -21.00 -7.53
CA PHE A 53 -26.46 -20.29 -8.11
C PHE A 53 -25.14 -20.54 -7.36
N GLY A 54 -25.18 -21.34 -6.29
CA GLY A 54 -24.04 -21.65 -5.42
C GLY A 54 -23.75 -20.56 -4.38
N SER A 55 -23.89 -19.28 -4.75
CA SER A 55 -23.69 -18.16 -3.84
C SER A 55 -24.65 -17.00 -4.13
N TRP A 56 -24.91 -16.17 -3.13
CA TRP A 56 -25.66 -14.92 -3.28
C TRP A 56 -25.00 -13.99 -4.30
N PHE A 57 -23.65 -13.89 -4.27
CA PHE A 57 -22.91 -13.03 -5.19
C PHE A 57 -22.99 -13.51 -6.64
N ASN A 58 -23.04 -14.82 -6.88
CA ASN A 58 -23.22 -15.38 -8.22
C ASN A 58 -24.62 -15.04 -8.75
N ALA A 59 -25.64 -15.05 -7.88
CA ALA A 59 -26.99 -14.64 -8.24
C ALA A 59 -27.04 -13.16 -8.63
N LEU A 60 -26.38 -12.28 -7.87
CA LEU A 60 -26.25 -10.85 -8.19
C LEU A 60 -25.51 -10.64 -9.51
N GLU A 61 -24.40 -11.35 -9.74
CA GLU A 61 -23.61 -11.25 -10.97
C GLU A 61 -24.41 -11.67 -12.20
N LYS A 62 -25.16 -12.78 -12.13
CA LYS A 62 -26.09 -13.18 -13.20
C LYS A 62 -27.24 -12.19 -13.41
N ALA A 63 -27.61 -11.44 -12.37
CA ALA A 63 -28.57 -10.35 -12.46
C ALA A 63 -27.95 -9.02 -12.96
N GLY A 64 -26.64 -8.96 -13.17
CA GLY A 64 -25.94 -7.72 -13.55
C GLY A 64 -25.87 -6.69 -12.42
N LEU A 65 -26.00 -7.13 -11.16
CA LEU A 65 -25.95 -6.29 -9.98
C LEU A 65 -24.55 -6.30 -9.36
N GLU A 66 -24.18 -5.18 -8.74
CA GLU A 66 -22.92 -5.02 -8.04
C GLU A 66 -22.90 -5.83 -6.73
N LYS A 67 -21.71 -6.31 -6.35
CA LYS A 67 -21.52 -7.08 -5.11
C LYS A 67 -21.46 -6.09 -3.93
N THR A 68 -22.33 -6.24 -2.94
CA THR A 68 -22.45 -5.32 -1.80
C THR A 68 -21.21 -5.26 -0.91
N ARG A 69 -20.39 -6.30 -0.92
CA ARG A 69 -19.12 -6.40 -0.19
C ARG A 69 -18.06 -6.99 -1.08
N THR A 70 -16.80 -6.63 -0.83
CA THR A 70 -15.63 -7.28 -1.42
C THR A 70 -15.73 -8.80 -1.21
N PRO A 71 -15.46 -9.63 -2.23
CA PRO A 71 -15.49 -11.08 -2.10
C PRO A 71 -14.68 -11.55 -0.88
N MET A 72 -15.27 -12.43 -0.06
CA MET A 72 -14.63 -12.96 1.15
C MET A 72 -13.34 -13.73 0.84
N ASN A 73 -13.18 -14.22 -0.39
CA ASN A 73 -12.02 -15.00 -0.82
C ASN A 73 -11.38 -14.37 -2.08
N LEU A 74 -10.94 -13.12 -1.98
CA LEU A 74 -10.22 -12.46 -3.06
C LEU A 74 -8.87 -13.17 -3.28
N PRO A 75 -8.48 -13.50 -4.53
CA PRO A 75 -7.18 -14.08 -4.80
C PRO A 75 -6.06 -13.12 -4.40
N GLU A 76 -4.94 -13.69 -3.95
CA GLU A 76 -3.75 -12.95 -3.51
C GLU A 76 -3.20 -12.05 -4.62
N GLU A 77 -3.21 -12.55 -5.86
CA GLU A 77 -2.81 -11.82 -7.05
C GLU A 77 -3.61 -10.51 -7.24
N GLU A 78 -4.92 -10.51 -7.00
CA GLU A 78 -5.74 -9.30 -7.16
C GLU A 78 -5.46 -8.27 -6.05
N LEU A 79 -5.18 -8.74 -4.82
CA LEU A 79 -4.74 -7.86 -3.74
C LEU A 79 -3.41 -7.19 -4.07
N PHE A 80 -2.47 -7.96 -4.61
CA PHE A 80 -1.15 -7.48 -5.00
C PHE A 80 -1.19 -6.56 -6.22
N LYS A 81 -1.99 -6.85 -7.26
CA LYS A 81 -2.24 -5.94 -8.38
C LYS A 81 -2.79 -4.58 -7.92
N ASN A 82 -3.75 -4.58 -6.99
CA ASN A 82 -4.24 -3.33 -6.42
C ASN A 82 -3.14 -2.60 -5.63
N LEU A 83 -2.30 -3.32 -4.89
CA LEU A 83 -1.22 -2.72 -4.11
C LEU A 83 -0.10 -2.15 -4.98
N GLU A 84 0.27 -2.85 -6.05
CA GLU A 84 1.21 -2.42 -7.08
C GLU A 84 0.74 -1.13 -7.75
N ALA A 85 -0.53 -1.07 -8.18
CA ALA A 85 -1.09 0.12 -8.80
C ALA A 85 -1.01 1.35 -7.88
N ILE A 86 -1.27 1.19 -6.57
CA ILE A 86 -1.14 2.27 -5.59
C ILE A 86 0.33 2.68 -5.44
N TRP A 87 1.24 1.70 -5.39
CA TRP A 87 2.68 1.94 -5.23
C TRP A 87 3.27 2.71 -6.42
N ILE A 88 2.91 2.32 -7.65
CA ILE A 88 3.30 3.01 -8.90
C ILE A 88 2.77 4.45 -8.88
N LYS A 89 1.48 4.62 -8.53
CA LYS A 89 0.85 5.93 -8.50
C LYS A 89 1.48 6.88 -7.46
N LEU A 90 1.91 6.36 -6.32
CA LEU A 90 2.57 7.14 -5.28
C LEU A 90 4.08 7.31 -5.53
N GLY A 91 4.70 6.46 -6.33
CA GLY A 91 6.15 6.38 -6.49
C GLY A 91 6.90 5.97 -5.21
N ARG A 92 6.17 5.52 -4.19
CA ARG A 92 6.69 5.13 -2.87
C ARG A 92 5.74 4.14 -2.21
N GLN A 93 6.22 3.52 -1.14
CA GLN A 93 5.42 2.66 -0.28
C GLN A 93 4.14 3.37 0.21
N PRO A 94 2.95 2.76 0.01
CA PRO A 94 1.69 3.26 0.54
C PRO A 94 1.67 3.20 2.08
N ARG A 95 1.19 4.26 2.70
CA ARG A 95 0.92 4.30 4.15
C ARG A 95 -0.46 3.73 4.45
N TYR A 96 -0.65 3.29 5.68
CA TYR A 96 -1.90 2.67 6.15
C TYR A 96 -3.16 3.48 5.77
N ALA A 97 -3.15 4.79 6.03
CA ALA A 97 -4.26 5.70 5.75
C ALA A 97 -4.50 5.98 4.25
N GLU A 98 -3.60 5.56 3.37
CA GLU A 98 -3.69 5.79 1.93
C GLU A 98 -4.33 4.61 1.18
N VAL A 99 -4.40 3.44 1.83
CA VAL A 99 -4.98 2.21 1.24
C VAL A 99 -6.46 2.14 1.53
N GLN A 100 -7.17 3.10 0.95
CA GLN A 100 -8.63 3.20 0.97
C GLN A 100 -9.11 4.00 -0.23
N LYS A 101 -10.43 4.04 -0.47
CA LYS A 101 -11.00 4.91 -1.51
C LYS A 101 -10.62 6.38 -1.23
N PRO A 102 -10.28 7.17 -2.26
CA PRO A 102 -10.37 6.88 -3.70
C PRO A 102 -9.11 6.24 -4.31
N LEU A 103 -8.02 6.11 -3.55
CA LEU A 103 -6.72 5.66 -4.06
C LEU A 103 -6.67 4.14 -4.28
N SER A 104 -7.37 3.39 -3.44
CA SER A 104 -7.39 1.92 -3.44
C SER A 104 -8.79 1.38 -3.69
N LYS A 105 -8.90 0.28 -4.43
CA LYS A 105 -10.15 -0.48 -4.56
C LYS A 105 -10.57 -1.13 -3.24
N TYR A 106 -9.59 -1.52 -2.42
CA TYR A 106 -9.79 -2.24 -1.15
C TYR A 106 -9.29 -1.44 0.05
N HIS A 107 -9.93 -1.64 1.21
CA HIS A 107 -9.45 -1.04 2.45
C HIS A 107 -8.25 -1.84 2.98
N VAL A 108 -7.36 -1.18 3.72
CA VAL A 108 -6.19 -1.80 4.35
C VAL A 108 -6.54 -3.05 5.17
N GLY A 109 -7.68 -3.02 5.87
CA GLY A 109 -8.18 -4.18 6.65
C GLY A 109 -8.42 -5.44 5.81
N THR A 110 -8.69 -5.33 4.50
CA THR A 110 -8.78 -6.48 3.58
C THR A 110 -7.44 -7.23 3.50
N TYR A 111 -6.32 -6.50 3.52
CA TYR A 111 -4.98 -7.08 3.53
C TYR A 111 -4.63 -7.66 4.90
N GLU A 112 -5.00 -6.98 5.99
CA GLU A 112 -4.73 -7.47 7.35
C GLU A 112 -5.46 -8.78 7.64
N ASN A 113 -6.73 -8.88 7.26
CA ASN A 113 -7.49 -10.11 7.41
C ASN A 113 -6.87 -11.29 6.64
N ARG A 114 -6.17 -11.03 5.52
CA ARG A 114 -5.55 -12.07 4.70
C ARG A 114 -4.14 -12.45 5.15
N PHE A 115 -3.32 -11.46 5.48
CA PHE A 115 -1.87 -11.63 5.72
C PHE A 115 -1.48 -11.41 7.20
N GLY A 116 -2.46 -11.18 8.08
CA GLY A 116 -2.30 -10.94 9.50
C GLY A 116 -2.17 -9.46 9.85
N THR A 117 -1.06 -8.83 9.47
CA THR A 117 -0.83 -7.39 9.72
C THR A 117 -0.51 -6.66 8.44
N TRP A 118 -0.76 -5.35 8.40
CA TRP A 118 -0.41 -4.54 7.22
C TRP A 118 1.06 -4.66 6.83
N ARG A 119 1.96 -4.72 7.82
CA ARG A 119 3.39 -4.92 7.57
C ARG A 119 3.67 -6.27 6.92
N LYS A 120 3.05 -7.36 7.40
CA LYS A 120 3.19 -8.70 6.80
C LYS A 120 2.64 -8.73 5.37
N ALA A 121 1.55 -8.00 5.10
CA ALA A 121 1.02 -7.86 3.74
C ALA A 121 2.04 -7.23 2.78
N LEU A 122 2.73 -6.17 3.22
CA LEU A 122 3.79 -5.53 2.44
C LEU A 122 5.01 -6.44 2.25
N GLU A 123 5.45 -7.14 3.29
CA GLU A 123 6.55 -8.11 3.21
C GLU A 123 6.23 -9.24 2.21
N ARG A 124 4.98 -9.74 2.24
CA ARG A 124 4.49 -10.74 1.29
C ARG A 124 4.42 -10.22 -0.14
N PHE A 125 3.91 -9.01 -0.32
CA PHE A 125 3.87 -8.35 -1.63
C PHE A 125 5.27 -8.16 -2.23
N VAL A 126 6.22 -7.64 -1.45
CA VAL A 126 7.61 -7.46 -1.92
C VAL A 126 8.24 -8.79 -2.29
N LYS A 127 8.01 -9.83 -1.47
CA LYS A 127 8.49 -11.17 -1.80
C LYS A 127 7.87 -11.68 -3.10
N TYR A 128 6.56 -11.55 -3.27
CA TYR A 128 5.83 -11.96 -4.47
C TYR A 128 6.37 -11.29 -5.74
N VAL A 129 6.53 -9.96 -5.73
CA VAL A 129 7.02 -9.20 -6.89
C VAL A 129 8.47 -9.54 -7.20
N ASN A 130 9.32 -9.70 -6.18
CA ASN A 130 10.72 -10.07 -6.39
C ASN A 130 10.88 -11.52 -6.87
N ASP A 131 10.03 -12.44 -6.39
CA ASP A 131 10.01 -13.83 -6.84
C ASP A 131 9.49 -13.94 -8.30
N GLU A 132 8.47 -13.15 -8.70
CA GLU A 132 8.03 -13.04 -10.10
C GLU A 132 9.09 -12.41 -11.02
N GLN A 133 9.80 -11.38 -10.53
CA GLN A 133 10.91 -10.80 -11.29
C GLN A 133 12.06 -11.78 -11.45
N ASN A 134 12.28 -12.71 -10.51
CA ASN A 134 13.33 -13.73 -10.66
C ASN A 134 13.07 -14.69 -11.83
N VAL A 135 11.81 -14.93 -12.21
CA VAL A 135 11.46 -15.77 -13.38
C VAL A 135 11.64 -15.02 -14.70
N SER A 136 11.44 -13.70 -14.71
CA SER A 136 11.59 -12.85 -15.92
C SER A 136 13.01 -12.27 -16.10
N SER A 137 13.86 -12.33 -15.09
CA SER A 137 15.10 -11.55 -15.06
C SER A 137 16.39 -12.35 -15.22
N GLU A 138 16.40 -13.67 -15.02
CA GLU A 138 17.64 -14.45 -15.27
C GLU A 138 18.08 -14.41 -16.75
N GLU A 139 17.12 -14.41 -17.68
CA GLU A 139 17.40 -14.32 -19.12
C GLU A 139 17.64 -12.87 -19.60
N ALA A 140 16.97 -11.89 -18.98
CA ALA A 140 17.08 -10.49 -19.36
C ALA A 140 18.29 -9.76 -18.75
N ILE A 141 18.74 -10.16 -17.56
CA ILE A 141 19.89 -9.55 -16.85
C ILE A 141 21.21 -9.81 -17.58
N LYS A 142 21.31 -10.87 -18.39
CA LYS A 142 22.54 -11.20 -19.13
C LYS A 142 22.85 -10.23 -20.29
N ALA A 143 21.87 -9.42 -20.72
CA ALA A 143 21.98 -8.61 -21.93
C ALA A 143 22.05 -7.09 -21.72
N LEU A 144 21.88 -6.57 -20.50
CA LEU A 144 21.83 -5.12 -20.26
C LEU A 144 23.00 -4.64 -19.41
N LYS A 145 24.06 -4.18 -20.08
CA LYS A 145 25.00 -3.22 -19.49
C LYS A 145 24.27 -1.89 -19.35
N VAL A 146 23.77 -1.58 -18.16
CA VAL A 146 23.21 -0.26 -17.84
C VAL A 146 24.23 0.51 -17.00
N GLU A 147 24.65 1.66 -17.51
CA GLU A 147 25.47 2.60 -16.75
C GLU A 147 24.73 3.10 -15.50
N PRO A 148 25.43 3.33 -14.38
CA PRO A 148 24.79 3.60 -13.10
C PRO A 148 24.19 5.02 -13.08
N VAL A 149 22.87 5.11 -13.25
CA VAL A 149 22.11 6.30 -12.84
C VAL A 149 22.15 6.34 -11.32
N THR A 150 22.93 7.25 -10.75
CA THR A 150 23.13 7.42 -9.29
C THR A 150 21.84 7.90 -8.61
N LYS A 151 20.89 6.99 -8.41
CA LYS A 151 19.77 7.21 -7.50
C LYS A 151 20.31 7.09 -6.08
N HIS A 152 20.38 8.21 -5.38
CA HIS A 152 20.68 8.23 -3.95
C HIS A 152 19.71 7.34 -3.18
N LYS A 153 20.25 6.48 -2.32
CA LYS A 153 19.46 5.60 -1.44
C LYS A 153 18.90 6.36 -0.23
N THR A 154 19.53 7.48 0.13
CA THR A 154 19.18 8.29 1.30
C THR A 154 18.80 9.72 0.94
N ALA A 155 17.89 10.29 1.73
CA ALA A 155 17.53 11.69 1.62
C ALA A 155 18.73 12.60 1.96
N ARG A 156 18.85 13.74 1.28
CA ARG A 156 19.89 14.75 1.54
C ARG A 156 19.82 15.32 2.97
N SER A 157 18.62 15.42 3.54
CA SER A 157 18.40 16.00 4.87
C SER A 157 18.89 15.09 5.99
N ILE A 158 19.77 15.59 6.84
CA ILE A 158 20.30 14.86 8.01
C ILE A 158 19.34 15.05 9.20
N ASN A 159 18.72 13.97 9.67
CA ASN A 159 17.82 14.00 10.82
C ASN A 159 18.57 14.27 12.15
N TRP A 160 17.84 14.74 13.18
CA TRP A 160 18.42 15.12 14.47
C TRP A 160 19.13 13.97 15.20
N ARG A 161 18.58 12.75 15.12
CA ARG A 161 19.21 11.56 15.73
C ARG A 161 20.58 11.28 15.11
N LEU A 162 20.67 11.33 13.78
CA LEU A 162 21.91 11.07 13.05
C LEU A 162 22.93 12.18 13.30
N ARG A 163 22.50 13.45 13.35
CA ARG A 163 23.37 14.56 13.77
C ARG A 163 24.01 14.31 15.13
N PHE A 164 23.20 13.91 16.12
CA PHE A 164 23.70 13.58 17.45
C PHE A 164 24.66 12.39 17.44
N LEU A 165 24.34 11.32 16.70
CA LEU A 165 25.21 10.14 16.59
C LEU A 165 26.58 10.48 15.97
N VAL A 166 26.60 11.31 14.92
CA VAL A 166 27.84 11.80 14.29
C VAL A 166 28.64 12.66 15.26
N MET A 167 28.01 13.63 15.93
CA MET A 167 28.68 14.47 16.93
C MET A 167 29.23 13.65 18.10
N ARG A 168 28.49 12.65 18.58
CA ARG A 168 28.94 11.75 19.64
C ARG A 168 30.14 10.91 19.20
N ARG A 169 30.11 10.34 17.97
CA ARG A 169 31.24 9.60 17.37
C ARG A 169 32.48 10.49 17.25
N ASP A 170 32.29 11.77 16.93
CA ASP A 170 33.36 12.75 16.77
C ASP A 170 33.74 13.44 18.09
N ASN A 171 33.30 12.90 19.24
CA ASN A 171 33.54 13.44 20.58
C ASN A 171 33.21 14.93 20.73
N PHE A 172 32.18 15.41 20.03
CA PHE A 172 31.75 16.81 19.97
C PHE A 172 32.92 17.75 19.64
N LYS A 173 33.78 17.32 18.70
CA LYS A 173 34.93 18.07 18.18
C LYS A 173 34.82 18.19 16.67
N CYS A 174 35.28 19.32 16.14
CA CYS A 174 35.48 19.47 14.70
C CYS A 174 36.53 18.46 14.22
N LYS A 175 36.20 17.62 13.23
CA LYS A 175 37.12 16.63 12.68
C LYS A 175 38.29 17.23 11.90
N LYS A 176 38.15 18.48 11.43
CA LYS A 176 39.19 19.19 10.66
C LYS A 176 40.18 19.96 11.53
N CYS A 177 39.71 20.64 12.58
CA CYS A 177 40.56 21.51 13.41
C CYS A 177 40.61 21.13 14.90
N GLY A 178 39.86 20.11 15.33
CA GLY A 178 39.87 19.60 16.70
C GLY A 178 39.13 20.44 17.75
N ARG A 179 38.69 21.66 17.41
CA ARG A 179 38.03 22.56 18.37
C ARG A 179 36.67 22.04 18.83
N SER A 180 36.29 22.38 20.06
CA SER A 180 35.05 21.93 20.72
C SER A 180 34.33 23.07 21.45
N PRO A 181 32.99 23.05 21.51
CA PRO A 181 32.22 23.88 22.43
C PRO A 181 32.64 23.71 23.90
N ALA A 182 33.20 22.55 24.27
CA ALA A 182 33.67 22.29 25.64
C ALA A 182 34.93 23.09 26.00
N THR A 183 35.75 23.47 25.02
CA THR A 183 36.95 24.29 25.20
C THR A 183 36.68 25.77 25.00
N ASP A 184 35.73 26.11 24.11
CA ASP A 184 35.36 27.47 23.77
C ASP A 184 33.88 27.50 23.39
N GLN A 185 33.08 28.18 24.21
CA GLN A 185 31.62 28.24 24.08
C GLN A 185 31.14 28.98 22.83
N SER A 186 32.00 29.76 22.17
CA SER A 186 31.67 30.46 20.92
C SER A 186 31.61 29.53 19.70
N ILE A 187 32.07 28.29 19.84
CA ILE A 187 32.21 27.35 18.73
C ILE A 187 30.88 26.65 18.46
N ILE A 188 30.34 26.86 17.26
CA ILE A 188 29.16 26.16 16.77
C ILE A 188 29.61 25.00 15.87
N LEU A 189 29.10 23.80 16.15
CA LEU A 189 29.33 22.60 15.37
C LEU A 189 28.16 22.31 14.43
N HIS A 190 28.49 21.94 13.21
CA HIS A 190 27.58 21.48 12.17
C HIS A 190 27.93 20.05 11.77
N VAL A 191 26.97 19.36 11.19
CA VAL A 191 27.18 18.04 10.58
C VAL A 191 26.98 18.20 9.08
N ASP A 192 27.97 17.77 8.31
CA ASP A 192 27.99 17.84 6.85
C ASP A 192 28.50 16.53 6.25
N HIS A 193 28.25 16.32 4.96
CA HIS A 193 28.74 15.14 4.23
C HIS A 193 30.24 15.25 3.95
N ALA A 194 30.98 14.16 4.11
CA ALA A 194 32.40 14.07 3.77
C ALA A 194 32.59 14.09 2.26
N LYS A 195 31.86 13.24 1.54
CA LYS A 195 31.62 13.33 0.11
C LYS A 195 30.28 14.03 -0.11
N ALA A 196 30.26 15.16 -0.82
CA ALA A 196 29.04 15.91 -1.10
C ALA A 196 27.90 15.01 -1.60
N TRP A 197 26.68 15.27 -1.12
CA TRP A 197 25.50 14.51 -1.56
C TRP A 197 25.35 14.57 -3.08
N ALA A 198 25.47 15.75 -3.70
CA ALA A 198 25.41 15.91 -5.15
C ALA A 198 26.40 15.03 -5.95
N ASN A 199 27.53 14.64 -5.35
CA ASN A 199 28.57 13.84 -6.00
C ASN A 199 28.44 12.33 -5.71
N GLY A 200 27.27 11.87 -5.23
CA GLY A 200 27.05 10.46 -4.88
C GLY A 200 27.39 10.13 -3.42
N GLY A 201 27.44 11.13 -2.54
CA GLY A 201 27.59 10.93 -1.09
C GLY A 201 26.26 10.57 -0.42
N GLU A 202 26.18 9.44 0.27
CA GLU A 202 24.97 9.07 1.01
C GLU A 202 24.94 9.73 2.40
N THR A 203 23.74 9.99 2.92
CA THR A 203 23.47 10.48 4.27
C THR A 203 23.51 9.32 5.27
N VAL A 204 24.70 8.74 5.43
CA VAL A 204 24.99 7.64 6.36
C VAL A 204 26.06 8.06 7.36
N LEU A 205 26.13 7.37 8.50
CA LEU A 205 27.03 7.75 9.59
C LEU A 205 28.48 7.87 9.12
N GLU A 206 28.92 6.98 8.22
CA GLU A 206 30.28 6.87 7.69
C GLU A 206 30.65 8.05 6.79
N ASN A 207 29.68 8.61 6.07
CA ASN A 207 29.89 9.73 5.15
C ASN A 207 29.51 11.08 5.76
N LEU A 208 29.15 11.13 7.04
CA LEU A 208 28.89 12.38 7.76
C LEU A 208 30.04 12.69 8.71
N GLN A 209 30.33 13.97 8.90
CA GLN A 209 31.37 14.46 9.79
C GLN A 209 30.95 15.73 10.53
N THR A 210 31.48 15.92 11.73
CA THR A 210 31.29 17.12 12.53
C THR A 210 32.32 18.19 12.17
N LEU A 211 31.89 19.38 11.79
CA LEU A 211 32.74 20.52 11.43
C LEU A 211 32.32 21.77 12.22
N CYS A 212 33.27 22.60 12.65
CA CYS A 212 32.93 23.94 13.16
C CYS A 212 32.48 24.87 12.01
N SER A 213 31.75 25.94 12.31
CA SER A 213 31.23 26.88 11.29
C SER A 213 32.31 27.36 10.32
N ILE A 214 33.52 27.69 10.81
CA ILE A 214 34.65 28.13 9.98
C ILE A 214 35.08 27.03 9.01
N CYS A 215 35.30 25.81 9.49
CA CYS A 215 35.71 24.68 8.65
C CYS A 215 34.61 24.24 7.68
N ASN A 216 33.35 24.37 8.08
CA ASN A 216 32.19 24.05 7.27
C ASN A 216 32.06 25.02 6.08
N ILE A 217 32.17 26.33 6.32
CA ILE A 217 32.19 27.36 5.26
C ILE A 217 33.37 27.13 4.31
N GLY A 218 34.56 26.85 4.86
CA GLY A 218 35.74 26.57 4.04
C GLY A 218 35.58 25.34 3.14
N LYS A 219 34.79 24.33 3.56
CA LYS A 219 34.46 23.18 2.71
C LYS A 219 33.53 23.57 1.57
N SER A 220 32.50 24.38 1.84
CA SER A 220 31.56 24.84 0.81
C SER A 220 32.22 25.66 -0.31
N ASN A 221 33.36 26.30 -0.06
CA ASN A 221 34.10 27.06 -1.07
C ASN A 221 35.08 26.22 -1.90
N SER A 222 35.27 24.93 -1.56
CA SER A 222 36.28 24.04 -2.19
C SER A 222 35.67 22.88 -2.98
N GLU A 223 34.34 22.75 -2.98
CA GLU A 223 33.54 21.74 -3.71
C GLU A 223 32.66 22.44 -4.75
#